data_AF-A0A7S9GIL6-F1
#
_entry.id   AF-A0A7S9GIL6-F1
#
_cell.length_a   1.000
_cell.length_b   1.000
_cell.length_c   1.000
_cell.angle_alpha   90.00
_cell.angle_beta   90.00
_cell.angle_gamma   90.00
#
_symmetry.space_group_name_H-M   'P 1'
#
loop_
_entity.id
_entity.type
_entity.pdbx_description
1 polymer ?
#
loop_
_entity_poly.entity_id
_entity_poly.type
_entity_poly.pdbx_seq_one_letter_code
_entity_poly.pdbx_strand_id
1 'polypeptide(L)'
;MNITAIAHAEMGQQLLAELAAYRYRVFVETLGWTLNCAPQRELDQFDHADAHYVLLRDREGRLSGCARLLPTTRPYLLSEVFPMLAPGGLPSDAAVWELSRFVTLSPDSEAQATGGNPALRQFSSDQAIALLQAAIDHASAQGVSRLVTVSPVGVERLLTMAGFSAGRLAPPQTVGGRRLFACQIECRPRQVQVQPAQAAVAA
;
A
#
# COMPACT_ATOMS: atom_id res chain seq x y z
N MET A 1 -16.62 3.83 -6.72
CA MET A 1 -15.25 3.51 -6.27
C MET A 1 -14.43 3.26 -7.51
N ASN A 2 -13.33 3.98 -7.64
CA ASN A 2 -12.43 3.88 -8.79
C ASN A 2 -11.00 3.71 -8.29
N ILE A 3 -10.21 2.82 -8.89
CA ILE A 3 -8.79 2.64 -8.57
C ILE A 3 -7.96 2.88 -9.82
N THR A 4 -6.96 3.74 -9.69
CA THR A 4 -6.05 4.11 -10.77
C THR A 4 -4.61 3.97 -10.29
N ALA A 5 -3.74 3.40 -11.11
CA ALA A 5 -2.30 3.42 -10.89
C ALA A 5 -1.63 4.39 -11.87
N ILE A 6 -0.61 5.11 -11.41
CA ILE A 6 0.08 6.16 -12.18
C ILE A 6 1.55 6.27 -11.76
N ALA A 7 2.46 6.48 -12.71
CA ALA A 7 3.85 6.80 -12.38
C ALA A 7 3.95 8.26 -11.90
N HIS A 8 4.84 8.55 -10.94
CA HIS A 8 5.06 9.91 -10.46
C HIS A 8 5.43 10.87 -11.59
N ALA A 9 6.24 10.41 -12.55
CA ALA A 9 6.63 11.17 -13.74
C ALA A 9 5.44 11.62 -14.61
N GLU A 10 4.31 10.92 -14.53
CA GLU A 10 3.09 11.20 -15.28
C GLU A 10 2.06 12.00 -14.44
N MET A 11 2.32 12.20 -13.15
CA MET A 11 1.42 12.96 -12.28
C MET A 11 1.54 14.46 -12.57
N GLY A 12 0.42 15.06 -12.95
CA GLY A 12 0.28 16.52 -12.95
C GLY A 12 0.39 17.10 -11.53
N GLN A 13 0.83 18.36 -11.44
CA GLN A 13 1.03 19.06 -10.17
C GLN A 13 -0.23 19.07 -9.28
N GLN A 14 -1.42 19.17 -9.89
CA GLN A 14 -2.68 19.16 -9.17
C GLN A 14 -2.93 17.84 -8.46
N LEU A 15 -2.67 16.70 -9.13
CA LEU A 15 -2.87 15.38 -8.53
C LEU A 15 -1.84 15.10 -7.43
N LEU A 16 -0.59 15.54 -7.62
CA LEU A 16 0.44 15.43 -6.58
C LEU A 16 0.08 16.25 -5.34
N ALA A 17 -0.42 17.48 -5.52
CA ALA A 17 -0.88 18.32 -4.42
C ALA A 17 -2.09 17.69 -3.70
N GLU A 18 -3.05 17.13 -4.44
CA GLU A 18 -4.20 16.41 -3.88
C GLU A 18 -3.76 15.22 -3.03
N LEU A 19 -2.84 14.40 -3.55
CA LEU A 19 -2.28 13.24 -2.85
C LEU A 19 -1.52 13.67 -1.59
N ALA A 20 -0.66 14.70 -1.67
CA ALA A 20 0.11 15.18 -0.54
C ALA A 20 -0.78 15.73 0.59
N ALA A 21 -1.87 16.43 0.23
CA ALA A 21 -2.86 16.91 1.17
C ALA A 21 -3.64 15.75 1.80
N TYR A 22 -4.08 14.77 1.01
CA TYR A 22 -4.73 13.56 1.51
C TYR A 22 -3.85 12.82 2.52
N ARG A 23 -2.60 12.55 2.16
CA ARG A 23 -1.62 11.89 3.02
C ARG A 23 -1.36 12.67 4.31
N TYR A 24 -1.27 14.00 4.25
CA TYR A 24 -1.10 14.83 5.44
C TYR A 24 -2.29 14.69 6.40
N ARG A 25 -3.52 14.84 5.90
CA ARG A 25 -4.73 14.67 6.72
C ARG A 25 -4.78 13.30 7.39
N VAL A 26 -4.37 12.25 6.67
CA VAL A 26 -4.42 10.89 7.20
C VAL A 26 -3.27 10.63 8.17
N PHE A 27 -2.01 10.74 7.74
CA PHE A 27 -0.88 10.34 8.55
C PHE A 27 -0.59 11.31 9.70
N VAL A 28 -0.73 12.62 9.47
CA VAL A 28 -0.40 13.64 10.47
C VAL A 28 -1.61 13.98 11.32
N GLU A 29 -2.73 14.39 10.71
CA GLU A 29 -3.87 14.89 11.48
C GLU A 29 -4.70 13.76 12.13
N THR A 30 -4.96 12.68 11.39
CA THR A 30 -5.82 11.58 11.88
C THR A 30 -5.04 10.55 12.69
N LEU A 31 -3.87 10.11 12.20
CA LEU A 31 -3.06 9.09 12.86
C LEU A 31 -2.04 9.67 13.85
N GLY A 32 -1.86 10.99 13.89
CA GLY A 32 -0.97 11.66 14.83
C GLY A 32 0.52 11.36 14.63
N TRP A 33 0.95 11.02 13.41
CA TRP A 33 2.36 10.73 13.17
C TRP A 33 3.18 12.01 13.09
N THR A 34 4.28 12.06 13.83
CA THR A 34 5.30 13.10 13.68
C THR A 34 6.17 12.78 12.47
N LEU A 35 5.87 13.40 11.33
CA LEU A 35 6.61 13.25 10.08
C LEU A 35 7.32 14.55 9.72
N ASN A 36 8.54 14.45 9.17
CA ASN A 36 9.28 15.59 8.66
C ASN A 36 8.73 16.01 7.28
N CYS A 37 7.62 16.75 7.27
CA CYS A 37 6.97 17.24 6.06
C CYS A 37 6.42 18.65 6.27
N ALA A 38 6.11 19.35 5.17
CA ALA A 38 5.51 20.67 5.25
C ALA A 38 4.02 20.58 5.66
N PRO A 39 3.46 21.61 6.32
CA PRO A 39 2.04 21.65 6.63
C PRO A 39 1.18 21.39 5.39
N GLN A 40 0.15 20.55 5.52
CA GLN A 40 -0.78 20.16 4.45
C GLN A 40 -0.13 19.45 3.25
N ARG A 41 1.15 19.06 3.35
CA ARG A 41 1.89 18.47 2.25
C ARG A 41 2.81 17.37 2.76
N GLU A 42 2.25 16.17 2.91
CA GLU A 42 3.01 14.99 3.28
C GLU A 42 3.67 14.39 2.04
N LEU A 43 4.94 14.74 1.85
CA LEU A 43 5.86 14.15 0.90
C LEU A 43 7.20 13.92 1.61
N ASP A 44 7.88 12.83 1.30
CA ASP A 44 9.18 12.48 1.85
C ASP A 44 10.23 12.27 0.74
N GLN A 45 11.43 11.84 1.09
CA GLN A 45 12.53 11.66 0.14
C GLN A 45 12.28 10.57 -0.91
N PHE A 46 11.28 9.70 -0.70
CA PHE A 46 10.94 8.62 -1.60
C PHE A 46 9.82 9.01 -2.58
N ASP A 47 9.31 10.24 -2.51
CA ASP A 47 8.39 10.80 -3.51
C ASP A 47 9.17 11.38 -4.69
N HIS A 48 9.78 10.49 -5.48
CA HIS A 48 10.63 10.83 -6.64
C HIS A 48 10.10 10.23 -7.95
N ALA A 49 10.73 10.55 -9.08
CA ALA A 49 10.27 10.19 -10.43
C ALA A 49 10.01 8.70 -10.67
N ASP A 50 10.79 7.82 -10.04
CA ASP A 50 10.65 6.35 -10.17
C ASP A 50 9.49 5.78 -9.30
N ALA A 51 8.79 6.60 -8.52
CA ALA A 51 7.69 6.14 -7.68
C ALA A 51 6.43 5.90 -8.53
N HIS A 52 5.64 4.89 -8.15
CA HIS A 52 4.29 4.70 -8.67
C HIS A 52 3.28 4.86 -7.54
N TYR A 53 2.11 5.39 -7.85
CA TYR A 53 1.03 5.53 -6.89
C TYR A 53 -0.21 4.78 -7.35
N VAL A 54 -0.88 4.15 -6.40
CA VAL A 54 -2.19 3.53 -6.60
C VAL A 54 -3.18 4.33 -5.78
N LEU A 55 -4.15 4.93 -6.45
CA LEU A 55 -5.08 5.89 -5.87
C LEU A 55 -6.48 5.29 -5.89
N LEU A 56 -7.13 5.31 -4.73
CA LEU A 56 -8.50 4.90 -4.55
C LEU A 56 -9.37 6.16 -4.39
N ARG A 57 -10.44 6.23 -5.18
CA ARG A 57 -11.46 7.29 -5.10
C ARG A 57 -12.82 6.71 -4.73
N ASP A 58 -13.58 7.47 -3.94
CA ASP A 58 -14.96 7.14 -3.55
C ASP A 58 -15.95 7.29 -4.73
N ARG A 59 -17.26 7.40 -4.46
CA ARG A 59 -18.28 7.56 -5.53
C ARG A 59 -18.37 9.00 -6.02
N GLU A 60 -17.98 9.93 -5.16
CA GLU A 60 -17.95 11.38 -5.38
C GLU A 60 -16.64 11.83 -6.05
N GLY A 61 -15.70 10.91 -6.27
CA GLY A 61 -14.42 11.16 -6.92
C GLY A 61 -13.34 11.69 -5.99
N ARG A 62 -13.58 11.74 -4.68
CA ARG A 62 -12.60 12.18 -3.68
C ARG A 62 -11.61 11.06 -3.38
N LEU A 63 -10.35 11.39 -3.12
CA LEU A 63 -9.38 10.40 -2.63
C LEU A 63 -9.86 9.79 -1.31
N SER A 64 -9.95 8.46 -1.29
CA SER A 64 -10.32 7.66 -0.12
C SER A 64 -9.30 6.57 0.19
N GLY A 65 -8.20 6.50 -0.55
CA GLY A 65 -7.04 5.66 -0.24
C GLY A 65 -5.87 5.90 -1.17
N CYS A 66 -4.69 5.52 -0.72
CA CYS A 66 -3.49 5.53 -1.54
C CYS A 66 -2.51 4.43 -1.14
N ALA A 67 -1.63 4.09 -2.08
CA ALA A 67 -0.42 3.32 -1.85
C ALA A 67 0.70 3.84 -2.74
N ARG A 68 1.94 3.71 -2.28
CA ARG A 68 3.16 4.03 -3.04
C ARG A 68 3.95 2.75 -3.30
N LEU A 69 4.45 2.63 -4.51
CA LEU A 69 5.27 1.54 -5.01
C LEU A 69 6.63 2.09 -5.45
N LEU A 70 7.73 1.45 -5.03
CA LEU A 70 9.10 1.91 -5.30
C LEU A 70 10.01 0.75 -5.73
N PRO A 71 10.85 0.91 -6.76
CA PRO A 71 11.88 -0.08 -7.08
C PRO A 71 12.89 -0.25 -5.94
N THR A 72 13.22 -1.48 -5.55
CA THR A 72 14.26 -1.73 -4.52
C THR A 72 15.69 -1.54 -5.03
N THR A 73 15.86 -1.27 -6.32
CA THR A 73 17.14 -0.87 -6.95
C THR A 73 17.52 0.59 -6.68
N ARG A 74 16.67 1.33 -5.94
CA ARG A 74 16.87 2.69 -5.44
C ARG A 74 16.66 2.71 -3.93
N PRO A 75 17.09 3.75 -3.18
CA PRO A 75 16.75 3.89 -1.77
C PRO A 75 15.24 3.81 -1.52
N TYR A 76 14.82 3.05 -0.50
CA TYR A 76 13.42 2.83 -0.13
C TYR A 76 13.24 2.86 1.40
N LEU A 77 12.01 2.97 1.90
CA LEU A 77 11.72 3.15 3.32
C LEU A 77 12.30 2.00 4.18
N LEU A 78 12.15 0.76 3.75
CA LEU A 78 12.70 -0.40 4.47
C LEU A 78 14.24 -0.38 4.48
N SER A 79 14.94 0.06 3.43
CA SER A 79 16.41 0.11 3.43
C SER A 79 16.97 1.25 4.28
N GLU A 80 16.37 2.43 4.20
CA GLU A 80 16.93 3.64 4.79
C GLU A 80 16.47 3.86 6.24
N VAL A 81 15.23 3.50 6.56
CA VAL A 81 14.61 3.85 7.86
C VAL A 81 14.43 2.64 8.76
N PHE A 82 14.13 1.48 8.18
CA PHE A 82 13.86 0.26 8.94
C PHE A 82 14.73 -0.95 8.60
N PRO A 83 16.05 -0.80 8.33
CA PRO A 83 16.90 -1.93 7.92
C PRO A 83 16.94 -3.04 8.97
N MET A 84 16.76 -2.71 10.24
CA MET A 84 16.71 -3.67 11.34
C MET A 84 15.57 -4.69 11.23
N LEU A 85 14.53 -4.41 10.44
CA LEU A 85 13.40 -5.33 10.22
C LEU A 85 13.68 -6.40 9.15
N ALA A 86 14.82 -6.32 8.45
CA ALA A 86 15.24 -7.29 7.43
C ALA A 86 16.72 -7.70 7.62
N PRO A 87 17.10 -8.27 8.77
CA PRO A 87 18.49 -8.65 9.07
C PRO A 87 19.05 -9.72 8.13
N GLY A 88 18.19 -10.48 7.45
CA GLY A 88 18.58 -11.48 6.45
C GLY A 88 18.97 -10.90 5.08
N GLY A 89 18.86 -9.58 4.91
CA GLY A 89 19.21 -8.87 3.69
C GLY A 89 18.09 -7.96 3.18
N LEU A 90 18.49 -6.81 2.67
CA LEU A 90 17.63 -5.86 1.99
C LEU A 90 17.59 -6.20 0.50
N PRO A 91 16.40 -6.42 -0.10
CA PRO A 91 16.30 -6.64 -1.54
C PRO A 91 16.89 -5.48 -2.34
N SER A 92 17.58 -5.81 -3.42
CA SER A 92 17.98 -4.85 -4.45
C SER A 92 17.87 -5.53 -5.80
N ASP A 93 16.62 -5.66 -6.27
CA ASP A 93 16.26 -6.44 -7.44
C ASP A 93 15.15 -5.72 -8.22
N ALA A 94 15.29 -5.64 -9.55
CA ALA A 94 14.29 -5.02 -10.42
C ALA A 94 12.93 -5.72 -10.35
N ALA A 95 12.90 -7.02 -10.02
CA ALA A 95 11.69 -7.82 -9.85
C ALA A 95 11.08 -7.71 -8.43
N VAL A 96 11.64 -6.87 -7.55
CA VAL A 96 11.15 -6.64 -6.19
C VAL A 96 10.95 -5.15 -5.93
N TRP A 97 9.73 -4.75 -5.59
CA TRP A 97 9.40 -3.37 -5.26
C TRP A 97 8.97 -3.23 -3.79
N GLU A 98 9.11 -2.05 -3.20
CA GLU A 98 8.53 -1.72 -1.92
C GLU A 98 7.09 -1.20 -2.09
N LEU A 99 6.18 -1.65 -1.22
CA LEU A 99 4.89 -1.03 -0.94
C LEU A 99 4.95 -0.21 0.37
N SER A 100 4.71 1.09 0.28
CA SER A 100 4.61 2.00 1.43
C SER A 100 3.42 2.97 1.30
N ARG A 101 3.18 3.78 2.35
CA ARG A 101 2.05 4.75 2.41
C ARG A 101 0.68 4.12 2.08
N PHE A 102 0.49 2.85 2.45
CA PHE A 102 -0.73 2.10 2.23
C PHE A 102 -1.81 2.51 3.25
N VAL A 103 -2.87 3.16 2.78
CA VAL A 103 -3.99 3.59 3.62
C VAL A 103 -5.30 3.67 2.84
N THR A 104 -6.40 3.33 3.50
CA THR A 104 -7.77 3.64 3.07
C THR A 104 -8.49 4.39 4.17
N LEU A 105 -8.88 5.62 3.90
CA LEU A 105 -9.71 6.44 4.76
C LEU A 105 -10.64 7.28 3.88
N SER A 106 -11.94 7.02 3.97
CA SER A 106 -12.95 7.83 3.29
C SER A 106 -13.24 9.09 4.12
N PRO A 107 -13.47 10.24 3.47
CA PRO A 107 -13.91 11.47 4.15
C PRO A 107 -15.14 11.26 5.05
N ASP A 108 -16.05 10.35 4.68
CA ASP A 108 -17.27 10.09 5.47
C ASP A 108 -17.01 9.20 6.69
N SER A 109 -15.91 8.44 6.67
CA SER A 109 -15.43 7.66 7.82
C SER A 109 -14.69 8.53 8.84
N GLU A 110 -14.15 9.66 8.43
CA GLU A 110 -13.53 10.67 9.30
C GLU A 110 -14.60 11.31 10.22
N ALA A 111 -15.77 11.66 9.66
CA ALA A 111 -16.88 12.26 10.41
C ALA A 111 -17.45 11.34 11.52
N GLN A 112 -17.27 10.02 11.38
CA GLN A 112 -17.75 9.00 12.31
C GLN A 112 -16.67 8.47 13.27
N ALA A 113 -15.47 9.06 13.27
CA ALA A 113 -14.34 8.65 14.11
C ALA A 113 -14.46 9.10 15.58
N THR A 114 -15.66 9.43 16.05
CA THR A 114 -15.96 9.62 17.48
C THR A 114 -16.17 8.26 18.16
N GLY A 115 -15.08 7.63 18.61
CA GLY A 115 -15.16 6.54 19.61
C GLY A 115 -14.57 5.17 19.27
N GLY A 116 -13.48 5.07 18.51
CA GLY A 116 -12.73 3.81 18.34
C GLY A 116 -11.33 4.01 17.77
N ASN A 117 -10.45 3.00 17.88
CA ASN A 117 -9.08 3.08 17.33
C ASN A 117 -9.14 3.07 15.78
N PRO A 118 -8.85 4.19 15.09
CA PRO A 118 -9.01 4.34 13.64
C PRO A 118 -8.18 3.33 12.85
N ALA A 119 -7.01 2.95 13.38
CA ALA A 119 -6.11 1.99 12.76
C ALA A 119 -6.75 0.59 12.61
N LEU A 120 -7.67 0.18 13.48
CA LEU A 120 -8.32 -1.14 13.38
C LEU A 120 -9.42 -1.20 12.30
N ARG A 121 -10.13 -0.08 12.04
CA ARG A 121 -11.14 0.01 10.97
C ARG A 121 -10.51 0.16 9.58
N GLN A 122 -9.33 0.79 9.53
CA GLN A 122 -8.56 1.04 8.30
C GLN A 122 -8.17 -0.24 7.54
N PHE A 123 -7.93 -1.35 8.24
CA PHE A 123 -7.37 -2.57 7.66
C PHE A 123 -8.34 -3.77 7.60
N SER A 124 -9.65 -3.53 7.65
CA SER A 124 -10.66 -4.61 7.56
C SER A 124 -11.74 -4.34 6.51
N SER A 125 -11.48 -3.43 5.55
CA SER A 125 -12.47 -3.03 4.55
C SER A 125 -12.16 -3.60 3.16
N ASP A 126 -13.22 -3.89 2.40
CA ASP A 126 -13.13 -4.28 0.98
C ASP A 126 -12.29 -3.29 0.17
N GLN A 127 -12.26 -2.02 0.58
CA GLN A 127 -11.41 -0.98 0.00
C GLN A 127 -9.92 -1.26 0.17
N ALA A 128 -9.48 -1.68 1.37
CA ALA A 128 -8.07 -2.00 1.61
C ALA A 128 -7.64 -3.23 0.80
N ILE A 129 -8.50 -4.26 0.74
CA ILE A 129 -8.24 -5.46 -0.08
C ILE A 129 -8.15 -5.09 -1.56
N ALA A 130 -9.11 -4.31 -2.07
CA ALA A 130 -9.12 -3.87 -3.46
C ALA A 130 -7.90 -3.00 -3.81
N LEU A 131 -7.51 -2.08 -2.91
CA LEU A 131 -6.33 -1.24 -3.09
C LEU A 131 -5.03 -2.06 -3.09
N LEU A 132 -4.90 -3.03 -2.19
CA LEU A 132 -3.73 -3.91 -2.14
C LEU A 132 -3.66 -4.80 -3.38
N GLN A 133 -4.79 -5.36 -3.82
CA GLN A 133 -4.86 -6.14 -5.06
C GLN A 133 -4.46 -5.29 -6.26
N ALA A 134 -4.96 -4.06 -6.38
CA ALA A 134 -4.59 -3.16 -7.47
C ALA A 134 -3.11 -2.78 -7.45
N ALA A 135 -2.50 -2.64 -6.27
CA ALA A 135 -1.06 -2.42 -6.15
C ALA A 135 -0.24 -3.64 -6.59
N ILE A 136 -0.69 -4.85 -6.25
CA ILE A 136 -0.09 -6.09 -6.72
C ILE A 136 -0.22 -6.22 -8.24
N ASP A 137 -1.41 -5.98 -8.78
CA ASP A 137 -1.69 -6.09 -10.22
C ASP A 137 -0.85 -5.09 -11.03
N HIS A 138 -0.77 -3.84 -10.56
CA HIS A 138 0.05 -2.81 -11.19
C HIS A 138 1.53 -3.19 -11.16
N ALA A 139 2.06 -3.60 -10.00
CA ALA A 139 3.45 -4.03 -9.89
C ALA A 139 3.73 -5.25 -10.82
N SER A 140 2.82 -6.23 -10.84
CA SER A 140 2.97 -7.41 -11.70
C SER A 140 3.00 -7.04 -13.18
N ALA A 141 2.18 -6.08 -13.61
CA ALA A 141 2.20 -5.56 -14.98
C ALA A 141 3.53 -4.87 -15.35
N GLN A 142 4.30 -4.40 -14.36
CA GLN A 142 5.66 -3.87 -14.54
C GLN A 142 6.76 -4.95 -14.45
N GLY A 143 6.39 -6.24 -14.40
CA GLY A 143 7.34 -7.35 -14.28
C GLY A 143 7.81 -7.64 -12.84
N VAL A 144 7.17 -7.03 -11.83
CA VAL A 144 7.48 -7.27 -10.42
C VAL A 144 6.90 -8.61 -9.99
N SER A 145 7.73 -9.43 -9.35
CA SER A 145 7.36 -10.75 -8.82
C SER A 145 7.00 -10.71 -7.33
N ARG A 146 7.46 -9.68 -6.61
CA ARG A 146 7.29 -9.56 -5.16
C ARG A 146 7.26 -8.11 -4.70
N LEU A 147 6.40 -7.83 -3.73
CA LEU A 147 6.45 -6.61 -2.94
C LEU A 147 7.11 -6.87 -1.59
N VAL A 148 7.84 -5.91 -1.06
CA VAL A 148 8.23 -5.83 0.35
C VAL A 148 7.56 -4.65 1.02
N THR A 149 7.22 -4.75 2.30
CA THR A 149 6.56 -3.66 3.02
C THR A 149 6.91 -3.67 4.50
N VAL A 150 6.93 -2.49 5.11
CA VAL A 150 6.96 -2.31 6.56
C VAL A 150 5.55 -1.99 7.02
N SER A 151 5.03 -2.80 7.93
CA SER A 151 3.65 -2.68 8.39
C SER A 151 3.55 -2.83 9.92
N PRO A 152 2.57 -2.18 10.57
CA PRO A 152 2.16 -2.55 11.92
C PRO A 152 1.66 -3.99 11.95
N VAL A 153 1.92 -4.73 13.04
CA VAL A 153 1.51 -6.14 13.17
C VAL A 153 0.00 -6.39 12.99
N GLY A 154 -0.84 -5.36 13.18
CA GLY A 154 -2.28 -5.46 12.92
C GLY A 154 -2.64 -5.72 11.44
N VAL A 155 -1.79 -5.32 10.50
CA VAL A 155 -1.99 -5.52 9.04
C VAL A 155 -1.86 -6.99 8.66
N GLU A 156 -1.16 -7.78 9.46
CA GLU A 156 -0.94 -9.19 9.18
C GLU A 156 -2.25 -10.00 9.12
N ARG A 157 -3.24 -9.58 9.91
CA ARG A 157 -4.60 -10.14 9.87
C ARG A 157 -5.28 -9.86 8.52
N LEU A 158 -5.14 -8.65 7.96
CA LEU A 158 -5.67 -8.31 6.63
C LEU A 158 -5.08 -9.25 5.57
N LEU A 159 -3.74 -9.36 5.54
CA LEU A 159 -3.02 -10.19 4.58
C LEU A 159 -3.48 -11.65 4.62
N THR A 160 -3.61 -12.19 5.85
CA THR A 160 -4.05 -13.57 6.07
C THR A 160 -5.52 -13.78 5.68
N MET A 161 -6.42 -12.91 6.14
CA MET A 161 -7.86 -13.06 5.88
C MET A 161 -8.22 -12.88 4.41
N ALA A 162 -7.52 -11.98 3.70
CA ALA A 162 -7.74 -11.74 2.28
C ALA A 162 -7.03 -12.77 1.37
N GLY A 163 -6.29 -13.73 1.94
CA GLY A 163 -5.63 -14.79 1.19
C GLY A 163 -4.41 -14.35 0.39
N PHE A 164 -3.81 -13.18 0.70
CA PHE A 164 -2.58 -12.76 0.06
C PHE A 164 -1.42 -13.67 0.51
N SER A 165 -0.61 -14.11 -0.45
CA SER A 165 0.59 -14.92 -0.19
C SER A 165 1.69 -14.03 0.38
N ALA A 166 1.66 -13.83 1.70
CA ALA A 166 2.59 -12.98 2.43
C ALA A 166 3.41 -13.76 3.47
N GLY A 167 4.64 -13.33 3.72
CA GLY A 167 5.52 -13.92 4.72
C GLY A 167 6.43 -12.88 5.37
N ARG A 168 6.63 -12.98 6.69
CA ARG A 168 7.56 -12.09 7.41
C ARG A 168 9.00 -12.29 6.92
N LEU A 169 9.76 -11.20 6.83
CA LEU A 169 11.21 -11.26 6.60
C LEU A 169 11.98 -11.58 7.89
N ALA A 170 11.45 -11.16 9.03
CA ALA A 170 12.00 -11.41 10.37
C ALA A 170 10.92 -11.26 11.46
N PRO A 171 11.22 -11.65 12.71
CA PRO A 171 10.32 -11.38 13.84
C PRO A 171 10.00 -9.88 14.00
N PRO A 172 8.77 -9.51 14.41
CA PRO A 172 8.40 -8.11 14.63
C PRO A 172 9.25 -7.44 15.72
N GLN A 173 9.53 -6.16 15.54
CA GLN A 173 10.26 -5.33 16.50
C GLN A 173 9.41 -4.13 16.95
N THR A 174 9.75 -3.57 18.11
CA THR A 174 9.14 -2.33 18.60
C THR A 174 10.01 -1.15 18.18
N VAL A 175 9.48 -0.27 17.34
CA VAL A 175 10.16 0.94 16.85
C VAL A 175 9.28 2.15 17.14
N GLY A 176 9.80 3.12 17.89
CA GLY A 176 9.04 4.32 18.28
C GLY A 176 7.72 4.00 18.99
N GLY A 177 7.72 2.99 19.89
CA GLY A 177 6.54 2.54 20.62
C GLY A 177 5.54 1.72 19.82
N ARG A 178 5.76 1.52 18.51
CA ARG A 178 4.88 0.74 17.62
C ARG A 178 5.50 -0.60 17.29
N ARG A 179 4.69 -1.66 17.27
CA ARG A 179 5.14 -2.99 16.89
C ARG A 179 5.02 -3.18 15.39
N LEU A 180 6.17 -3.21 14.72
CA LEU A 180 6.31 -3.25 13.27
C LEU A 180 6.97 -4.55 12.83
N PHE A 181 6.70 -4.94 11.59
CA PHE A 181 7.40 -6.02 10.92
C PHE A 181 7.61 -5.67 9.45
N ALA A 182 8.61 -6.29 8.84
CA ALA A 182 8.73 -6.32 7.39
C ALA A 182 8.20 -7.65 6.85
N CYS A 183 7.46 -7.61 5.75
CA CYS A 183 7.04 -8.81 5.04
C CYS A 183 7.22 -8.66 3.54
N GLN A 184 7.24 -9.81 2.88
CA GLN A 184 7.11 -9.93 1.45
C GLN A 184 5.71 -10.39 1.08
N ILE A 185 5.21 -9.94 -0.07
CA ILE A 185 3.93 -10.32 -0.67
C ILE A 185 4.21 -10.75 -2.11
N GLU A 186 3.79 -11.95 -2.48
CA GLU A 186 4.01 -12.48 -3.84
C GLU A 186 3.06 -11.79 -4.85
N CYS A 187 3.62 -11.26 -5.93
CA CYS A 187 2.88 -10.74 -7.07
C CYS A 187 2.54 -11.88 -8.03
N ARG A 188 1.68 -12.80 -7.60
CA ARG A 188 1.21 -13.85 -8.50
C ARG A 188 0.25 -13.25 -9.52
N PRO A 189 0.42 -13.50 -10.82
CA PRO A 189 -0.66 -13.28 -11.76
C PRO A 189 -1.84 -14.14 -11.32
N ARG A 190 -3.02 -13.53 -11.17
CA ARG A 190 -4.25 -14.29 -10.93
C ARG A 190 -4.48 -15.18 -12.15
N GLN A 191 -4.18 -16.47 -12.05
CA GLN A 191 -4.62 -17.43 -13.06
C GLN A 191 -6.14 -17.40 -13.09
N VAL A 192 -6.72 -16.81 -14.14
CA VAL A 192 -8.13 -16.99 -14.45
C VAL A 192 -8.29 -18.46 -14.81
N GLN A 193 -8.87 -19.25 -13.91
CA GLN A 193 -9.37 -20.57 -14.30
C GLN A 193 -10.50 -20.35 -15.31
N VAL A 194 -10.18 -20.46 -16.59
CA VAL A 194 -11.18 -20.66 -17.63
C VAL A 194 -11.73 -22.07 -17.41
N GLN A 195 -12.88 -22.19 -16.76
CA GLN A 195 -13.65 -23.43 -16.83
C GLN A 195 -13.99 -23.67 -18.29
N PRO A 196 -13.60 -24.81 -18.89
CA PRO A 196 -14.07 -25.16 -20.22
C PRO A 196 -15.60 -25.23 -20.15
N ALA A 197 -16.26 -24.52 -21.06
CA ALA A 197 -17.69 -24.65 -21.26
C ALA A 197 -18.00 -26.14 -21.46
N GLN A 198 -18.81 -26.72 -20.56
CA GLN A 198 -19.33 -28.07 -20.75
C GLN A 198 -20.12 -28.06 -22.06
N ALA A 199 -19.57 -28.74 -23.07
CA ALA A 199 -20.29 -29.00 -24.30
C ALA A 199 -21.55 -29.79 -23.93
N ALA A 200 -22.71 -29.21 -24.20
CA ALA A 200 -23.98 -29.93 -24.15
C ALA A 200 -23.90 -31.09 -25.14
N VAL A 201 -23.76 -32.31 -24.62
CA VAL A 201 -23.92 -33.52 -25.40
C VAL A 201 -25.41 -33.67 -25.64
N ALA A 202 -25.85 -33.32 -26.85
CA ALA A 202 -27.14 -33.72 -27.36
C ALA A 202 -27.08 -35.20 -27.75
N ALA A 203 -27.86 -36.03 -27.07
CA ALA A 203 -28.29 -37.35 -27.50
C ALA A 203 -29.68 -37.62 -26.92
#